data_AF-A0A402SY11-F1
#
_entry.id   AF-A0A402SY11-F1
#
_cell.length_a   1.000
_cell.length_b   1.000
_cell.length_c   1.000
_cell.angle_alpha   90.00
_cell.angle_beta   90.00
_cell.angle_gamma   90.00
#
_symmetry.space_group_name_H-M   'P 1'
#
loop_
_entity.id
_entity.type
_entity.pdbx_description
1 polymer ?
#
loop_
_entity_poly.entity_id
_entity_poly.type
_entity_poly.pdbx_seq_one_letter_code
_entity_poly.pdbx_strand_id
1 'polypeptide(L)'
;MADSQFARPELPQLIATIRSDLLTRFQEDVLLRRMDAEVYARVQAAAVHTLYGYIDYLARNMLPDMCDEDWLYRHARIKRCPRKDAVAAAGYVRW
;
A
#
# COMPACT_ATOMS: atom_id res chain seq x y z
N MET A 1 2.23 11.65 7.63
CA MET A 1 2.09 11.31 6.20
C MET A 1 1.09 12.21 5.46
N ALA A 2 0.14 12.86 6.16
CA ALA A 2 -0.78 13.85 5.56
C ALA A 2 -0.07 15.07 4.92
N ASP A 3 1.18 15.37 5.30
CA ASP A 3 1.98 16.47 4.73
C ASP A 3 2.98 16.03 3.65
N SER A 4 2.95 14.76 3.23
CA SER A 4 3.72 14.35 2.06
C SER A 4 2.97 14.79 0.80
N GLN A 5 3.63 15.56 -0.06
CA GLN A 5 3.08 15.93 -1.38
C GLN A 5 2.92 14.71 -2.32
N PHE A 6 3.28 13.50 -1.87
CA PHE A 6 3.21 12.29 -2.67
C PHE A 6 1.83 11.64 -2.57
N ALA A 7 1.06 11.70 -3.67
CA ALA A 7 -0.15 10.93 -3.86
C ALA A 7 0.16 9.70 -4.72
N ARG A 8 -0.25 8.51 -4.26
CA ARG A 8 -0.11 7.26 -5.04
C ARG A 8 -0.92 7.37 -6.33
N PRO A 9 -0.31 7.21 -7.51
CA PRO A 9 -1.05 7.24 -8.77
C PRO A 9 -1.96 6.02 -8.90
N GLU A 10 -3.15 6.23 -9.46
CA GLU A 10 -4.10 5.16 -9.75
C GLU A 10 -3.59 4.25 -10.87
N LEU A 11 -4.06 3.00 -10.89
CA LEU A 11 -3.61 2.01 -11.87
C LEU A 11 -3.78 2.47 -13.34
N PRO A 12 -4.92 3.08 -13.75
CA PRO A 12 -5.05 3.59 -15.12
C PRO A 12 -4.03 4.68 -15.46
N GLN A 13 -3.66 5.50 -14.47
CA GLN A 13 -2.68 6.56 -14.63
C GLN A 13 -1.28 5.99 -14.82
N LEU A 14 -0.90 4.99 -14.01
CA LEU A 14 0.37 4.26 -14.19
C LEU A 14 0.46 3.58 -15.56
N ILE A 15 -0.63 2.96 -16.01
CA ILE A 15 -0.68 2.35 -17.35
C ILE A 15 -0.44 3.42 -18.42
N ALA A 16 -1.11 4.57 -18.34
CA ALA A 16 -0.96 5.64 -19.31
C ALA A 16 0.48 6.19 -19.34
N THR A 17 1.08 6.44 -18.17
CA THR A 17 2.45 6.97 -18.04
C THR A 17 3.49 5.98 -18.55
N ILE A 18 3.44 4.72 -18.13
CA ILE A 18 4.42 3.72 -18.59
C ILE A 18 4.27 3.47 -20.08
N ARG A 19 3.03 3.47 -20.60
CA ARG A 19 2.79 3.37 -22.03
C ARG A 19 3.41 4.55 -22.80
N SER A 20 3.20 5.79 -22.37
CA SER A 20 3.80 6.95 -23.05
C SER A 20 5.32 6.89 -23.05
N ASP A 21 5.92 6.45 -21.95
CA ASP A 21 7.37 6.32 -21.83
C ASP A 21 7.93 5.25 -22.78
N LEU A 22 7.27 4.09 -22.87
CA LEU A 22 7.69 3.00 -23.75
C LEU A 22 7.59 3.39 -25.23
N LEU A 23 6.47 3.97 -25.64
CA LEU A 23 6.26 4.40 -27.04
C LEU A 23 7.26 5.48 -27.46
N THR A 24 7.53 6.44 -26.57
CA THR A 24 8.51 7.50 -26.81
C THR A 24 9.92 6.93 -26.97
N ARG A 25 10.28 5.90 -26.19
CA ARG A 25 11.58 5.23 -26.28
C ARG A 25 11.73 4.36 -27.52
N PHE A 26 10.65 3.74 -27.98
CA PHE A 26 10.65 2.91 -29.19
C PHE A 26 10.47 3.72 -30.48
N GLN A 27 10.20 5.04 -30.38
CA GLN A 27 9.93 5.91 -31.53
C GLN A 27 8.79 5.36 -32.40
N GLU A 28 7.81 4.71 -31.77
CA GLU A 28 6.66 4.10 -32.43
C GLU A 28 5.46 5.06 -32.40
N ASP A 29 5.10 5.60 -33.56
CA ASP A 29 3.91 6.45 -33.71
C ASP A 29 2.61 5.65 -33.90
N VAL A 30 2.70 4.34 -34.18
CA VAL A 30 1.56 3.50 -34.55
C VAL A 30 1.06 2.69 -33.34
N LEU A 31 -0.07 3.12 -32.78
CA LEU A 31 -0.73 2.47 -31.64
C LEU A 31 -1.55 1.25 -32.08
N LEU A 32 -0.89 0.14 -32.35
CA LEU A 32 -1.59 -1.14 -32.50
C LEU A 32 -2.15 -1.58 -31.14
N ARG A 33 -3.47 -1.80 -31.06
CA ARG A 33 -4.16 -2.24 -29.84
C ARG A 33 -3.60 -3.54 -29.24
N ARG A 34 -2.90 -4.36 -30.06
CA ARG A 34 -2.30 -5.65 -29.69
C ARG A 34 -0.80 -5.66 -29.93
N MET A 35 -0.11 -4.63 -29.47
CA MET A 35 1.34 -4.54 -29.50
C MET A 35 1.95 -5.15 -28.23
N ASP A 36 3.14 -5.75 -28.33
CA ASP A 36 3.82 -6.30 -27.15
C ASP A 36 4.12 -5.19 -26.13
N ALA A 37 4.47 -3.99 -26.59
CA ALA A 37 4.68 -2.82 -25.72
C ALA A 37 3.44 -2.47 -24.87
N GLU A 38 2.23 -2.66 -25.41
CA GLU A 38 0.97 -2.45 -24.69
C GLU A 38 0.73 -3.52 -23.60
N VAL A 39 1.20 -4.75 -23.82
CA VAL A 39 1.17 -5.83 -22.81
C VAL A 39 2.20 -5.54 -21.72
N TYR A 40 3.44 -5.22 -22.11
CA TYR A 40 4.51 -4.87 -21.18
C TYR A 40 4.15 -3.67 -20.28
N ALA A 41 3.56 -2.62 -20.85
CA ALA A 41 3.12 -1.44 -20.09
C ALA A 41 2.14 -1.82 -18.97
N ARG A 42 1.16 -2.69 -19.26
CA ARG A 42 0.15 -3.13 -18.28
C ARG A 42 0.76 -4.01 -17.20
N VAL A 43 1.62 -4.95 -17.57
CA VAL A 43 2.28 -5.85 -16.60
C VAL A 43 3.17 -5.05 -15.65
N GLN A 44 3.97 -4.13 -16.19
CA GLN A 44 4.84 -3.29 -15.38
C GLN A 44 4.05 -2.32 -14.50
N ALA A 45 2.98 -1.71 -15.03
CA ALA A 45 2.09 -0.87 -14.24
C ALA A 45 1.43 -1.63 -13.08
N ALA A 46 0.98 -2.86 -13.31
CA ALA A 46 0.41 -3.70 -12.26
C ALA A 46 1.44 -4.03 -11.17
N ALA A 47 2.66 -4.43 -11.57
CA ALA A 47 3.74 -4.72 -10.62
C ALA A 47 4.08 -3.49 -9.76
N VAL A 48 4.27 -2.33 -10.39
CA VAL A 48 4.57 -1.07 -9.69
C VAL A 48 3.40 -0.63 -8.79
N HIS A 49 2.16 -0.80 -9.25
CA HIS A 49 0.98 -0.48 -8.45
C HIS A 49 0.93 -1.32 -7.16
N THR A 50 1.20 -2.63 -7.23
CA THR A 50 1.25 -3.49 -6.05
C THR A 50 2.39 -3.11 -5.10
N LEU A 51 3.57 -2.78 -5.65
CA LEU A 51 4.73 -2.32 -4.87
C LEU A 51 4.41 -1.03 -4.10
N TYR A 52 3.82 -0.03 -4.77
CA TYR A 52 3.42 1.20 -4.10
C TYR A 52 2.34 0.96 -3.04
N GLY A 53 1.42 0.03 -3.27
CA GLY A 53 0.45 -0.39 -2.24
C GLY A 53 1.12 -0.99 -1.01
N TYR A 54 2.14 -1.83 -1.21
CA TYR A 54 2.90 -2.40 -0.09
C TYR A 54 3.71 -1.35 0.68
N ILE A 55 4.33 -0.39 -0.02
CA ILE A 55 5.05 0.71 0.62
C ILE A 55 4.09 1.59 1.43
N ASP A 56 2.91 1.90 0.89
CA ASP A 56 1.89 2.67 1.60
C ASP A 56 1.41 1.93 2.87
N TYR A 57 1.17 0.62 2.76
CA TYR A 57 0.85 -0.23 3.90
C TYR A 57 1.95 -0.18 4.99
N LEU A 58 3.22 -0.29 4.61
CA LEU A 58 4.34 -0.21 5.55
C LEU A 58 4.41 1.17 6.22
N ALA A 59 4.23 2.23 5.43
CA ALA A 59 4.38 3.58 5.91
C ALA A 59 3.24 3.97 6.88
N ARG A 60 2.01 3.51 6.62
CA ARG A 60 0.88 3.64 7.56
C ARG A 60 1.15 2.93 8.90
N ASN A 61 1.84 1.81 8.86
CA ASN A 61 2.14 0.98 10.04
C ASN A 61 3.40 1.42 10.82
N MET A 62 4.17 2.35 10.27
CA MET A 62 5.46 2.76 10.82
C MET A 62 5.33 3.48 12.16
N LEU A 63 4.23 4.20 12.37
CA LEU A 63 3.91 4.89 13.61
C LEU A 63 2.72 4.21 14.32
N PRO A 64 2.66 4.26 15.66
CA PRO A 64 1.67 3.53 16.45
C PRO A 64 0.26 4.16 16.45
N ASP A 65 0.09 5.33 15.86
CA ASP A 65 -1.16 6.10 15.83
C ASP A 65 -2.15 5.58 14.78
N MET A 66 -1.64 5.18 13.61
CA MET A 66 -2.45 4.76 12.46
C MET A 66 -2.21 3.32 12.02
N CYS A 67 -1.36 2.57 12.76
CA CYS A 67 -1.02 1.19 12.45
C CYS A 67 -2.16 0.21 12.74
N ASP A 68 -2.10 -0.92 12.05
CA ASP A 68 -2.98 -2.06 12.27
C ASP A 68 -2.69 -2.75 13.62
N GLU A 69 -3.60 -3.60 14.07
CA GLU A 69 -3.54 -4.22 15.40
C GLU A 69 -2.26 -5.03 15.64
N ASP A 70 -1.82 -5.81 14.65
CA ASP A 70 -0.60 -6.62 14.74
C ASP A 70 0.67 -5.77 14.92
N TRP A 71 0.74 -4.65 14.19
CA TRP A 71 1.83 -3.68 14.33
C TRP A 71 1.74 -2.93 15.65
N LEU A 72 0.53 -2.62 16.11
CA LEU A 72 0.32 -1.98 17.40
C LEU A 72 0.85 -2.87 18.54
N TYR A 73 0.62 -4.19 18.48
CA TYR A 73 1.22 -5.12 19.46
C TYR A 73 2.74 -5.10 19.46
N ARG A 74 3.35 -5.03 18.27
CA ARG A 74 4.80 -4.92 18.16
C ARG A 74 5.31 -3.63 18.80
N HIS A 75 4.70 -2.49 18.47
CA HIS A 75 5.03 -1.19 19.07
C HIS A 75 4.85 -1.20 20.60
N ALA A 76 3.78 -1.81 21.08
CA ALA A 76 3.46 -1.94 22.50
C ALA A 76 4.52 -2.79 23.24
N ARG A 77 4.97 -3.90 22.64
CA ARG A 77 6.08 -4.71 23.15
C ARG A 77 7.39 -3.94 23.23
N ILE A 78 7.73 -3.15 22.20
CA ILE A 78 8.94 -2.29 22.20
C ILE A 78 8.89 -1.30 23.37
N LYS A 79 7.71 -0.74 23.65
CA LYS A 79 7.48 0.18 24.77
C LYS A 79 7.24 -0.50 26.12
N ARG A 80 7.40 -1.82 26.22
CA ARG A 80 7.16 -2.63 27.44
C ARG A 80 5.73 -2.52 28.00
N CYS A 81 4.75 -2.27 27.14
CA CYS A 81 3.33 -2.18 27.49
C CYS A 81 2.52 -3.22 26.70
N PRO A 82 2.63 -4.53 27.00
CA PRO A 82 1.88 -5.55 26.27
C PRO A 82 0.37 -5.44 26.51
N ARG A 83 -0.44 -5.91 25.55
CA ARG A 83 -1.90 -6.04 25.73
C ARG A 83 -2.18 -6.99 26.90
N LYS A 84 -3.13 -6.59 27.74
CA LYS A 84 -3.61 -7.42 28.85
C LYS A 84 -4.43 -8.58 28.29
N ASP A 85 -4.26 -9.75 28.91
CA ASP A 85 -5.10 -10.91 28.61
C ASP A 85 -6.56 -10.65 28.98
N ALA A 86 -7.47 -11.38 28.34
CA ALA A 86 -8.88 -11.33 28.69
C ALA A 86 -9.07 -11.89 30.12
N VAL A 87 -9.78 -11.14 30.97
CA VAL A 87 -10.09 -11.54 32.34
C VAL A 87 -11.60 -11.58 32.52
N ALA A 88 -12.11 -12.65 33.15
CA ALA A 88 -13.53 -12.78 33.46
C ALA A 88 -13.99 -11.69 34.45
N ALA A 89 -15.24 -11.26 34.31
CA ALA A 89 -15.83 -10.32 35.27
C ALA A 89 -15.89 -10.96 36.67
N ALA A 90 -15.49 -10.21 37.69
CA ALA A 90 -15.56 -10.61 39.09
C ALA A 90 -16.36 -9.56 39.87
N GLY A 91 -17.22 -10.02 40.80
CA GLY A 91 -18.06 -9.15 41.62
C GLY A 91 -19.17 -9.94 42.30
N TYR A 92 -19.78 -9.33 43.32
CA TYR A 92 -20.92 -9.91 44.03
C TYR A 92 -22.22 -9.37 43.44
N VAL A 93 -23.14 -10.26 43.06
CA VAL A 93 -24.51 -9.89 42.72
C VAL A 93 -25.37 -10.12 43.96
N ARG A 94 -26.14 -9.10 44.38
CA ARG A 94 -27.17 -9.25 45.41
C ARG A 94 -28.52 -9.33 44.71
N TRP A 95 -29.30 -10.36 45.03
CA TRP A 95 -30.69 -10.52 44.65
C TRP A 95 -31.60 -10.12 45.81
#